data_AF-H1XTL9-F1
#
_entry.id   AF-H1XTL9-F1
#
_cell.length_a   1.000
_cell.length_b   1.000
_cell.length_c   1.000
_cell.angle_alpha   90.00
_cell.angle_beta   90.00
_cell.angle_gamma   90.00
#
_symmetry.space_group_name_H-M   'P 1'
#
loop_
_entity.id
_entity.type
_entity.pdbx_description
1 polymer ?
#
loop_
_entity_poly.entity_id
_entity_poly.type
_entity_poly.pdbx_seq_one_letter_code
_entity_poly.pdbx_strand_id
1 'polypeptide(L)'
;MLEDVMDVFIERIRKKVLANQKMNEIPLAYLMTLDIPQSIKHFFDQEVELWIREEEEKFTSSDRFDYDLPEVRVLIDRIFDILKQTARFTIPKFNQLLERAVKLQMNFVIEPHRTLTQFLFKDSNIISTIEVYDTLKYFFQFEYYKEAISDYFNNKYMKEISQDQFVTLINKIDEKVFAENRVEMALKVIKTIMNFLSEARGTEVTSLSADVLLAALKDRNLHDLVKRFENAQQQIQLSEFSFDEIESILFGRFEEALESPAEKLRFEDIESIEQEELRIEVDDIEVGETPLEQQIADAVEELEKVGEKIGAPELETDDIEEEEDEEEFEEEEEELEHEEMTTPEKDFELIEEPAADMSGELIEEQPLTVAEEPGAEEESFSIVEEPVESEPQPEVEEQPVEPQMPAEEPMLEQPPEPEPVKTSKVADDLADHLARQISGEGPLQDLHTMIKGRTRKKIIKKLFRKDEKTYNEFIDRLNAMSSWKEASHFIDDTFYELNINPYSKEAITFSDIVYMRFFPKDKYIGQNLEEDKFD
;
A
#
# COMPACT_ATOMS: atom_id res chain seq x y z
N MET A 1 7.71 -31.15 -9.47
CA MET A 1 8.11 -31.11 -8.05
C MET A 1 7.47 -29.94 -7.32
N LEU A 2 7.76 -28.67 -7.66
CA LEU A 2 7.13 -27.52 -6.96
C LEU A 2 5.60 -27.50 -7.12
N GLU A 3 5.09 -27.77 -8.32
CA GLU A 3 3.65 -27.90 -8.59
C GLU A 3 3.01 -29.00 -7.73
N ASP A 4 3.64 -30.18 -7.67
CA ASP A 4 3.16 -31.28 -6.83
C ASP A 4 3.10 -30.88 -5.33
N VAL A 5 4.09 -30.13 -4.85
CA VAL A 5 4.10 -29.64 -3.46
C VAL A 5 2.98 -28.63 -3.24
N MET A 6 2.72 -27.74 -4.18
CA MET A 6 1.62 -26.78 -4.11
C MET A 6 0.27 -27.50 -4.07
N ASP A 7 0.04 -28.49 -4.92
CA ASP A 7 -1.21 -29.24 -4.97
C ASP A 7 -1.46 -30.02 -3.66
N VAL A 8 -0.43 -30.68 -3.13
CA VAL A 8 -0.50 -31.34 -1.82
C VAL A 8 -0.83 -30.34 -0.71
N PHE A 9 -0.25 -29.15 -0.76
CA PHE A 9 -0.49 -28.11 0.23
C PHE A 9 -1.93 -27.58 0.16
N ILE A 10 -2.42 -27.29 -1.05
CA ILE A 10 -3.80 -26.85 -1.32
C ILE A 10 -4.79 -27.90 -0.80
N GLU A 11 -4.61 -29.17 -1.18
CA GLU A 11 -5.51 -30.25 -0.76
C GLU A 11 -5.54 -30.42 0.75
N ARG A 12 -4.39 -30.27 1.41
CA ARG A 12 -4.32 -30.37 2.86
C ARG A 12 -5.05 -29.22 3.56
N ILE A 13 -4.88 -27.97 3.11
CA ILE A 13 -5.62 -26.83 3.65
C ILE A 13 -7.11 -27.00 3.37
N ARG A 14 -7.49 -27.36 2.13
CA ARG A 14 -8.86 -27.63 1.73
C ARG A 14 -9.51 -28.67 2.63
N LYS A 15 -8.83 -29.78 2.92
CA LYS A 15 -9.31 -30.84 3.83
C LYS A 15 -9.47 -30.35 5.26
N LYS A 16 -8.56 -29.49 5.77
CA LYS A 16 -8.67 -28.89 7.11
C LYS A 16 -9.87 -27.94 7.20
N VAL A 17 -10.05 -27.08 6.20
CA VAL A 17 -11.12 -26.06 6.19
C VAL A 17 -12.50 -26.68 5.91
N LEU A 18 -12.59 -27.61 4.97
CA LEU A 18 -13.85 -28.25 4.56
C LEU A 18 -14.16 -29.53 5.35
N ALA A 19 -13.53 -29.73 6.51
CA ALA A 19 -13.80 -30.89 7.37
C ALA A 19 -15.28 -30.95 7.82
N ASN A 20 -15.94 -29.79 7.92
CA ASN A 20 -17.35 -29.70 8.24
C ASN A 20 -18.21 -29.69 6.96
N GLN A 21 -18.69 -30.87 6.53
CA GLN A 21 -19.49 -31.06 5.32
C GLN A 21 -20.81 -30.27 5.27
N LYS A 22 -21.23 -29.62 6.36
CA LYS A 22 -22.48 -28.83 6.41
C LYS A 22 -22.29 -27.34 6.12
N MET A 23 -21.06 -26.87 5.93
CA MET A 23 -20.77 -25.46 5.64
C MET A 23 -20.82 -25.21 4.12
N ASN A 24 -21.74 -24.34 3.69
CA ASN A 24 -21.84 -23.88 2.29
C ASN A 24 -20.98 -22.63 2.04
N GLU A 25 -20.64 -21.91 3.11
CA GLU A 25 -19.85 -20.69 3.12
C GLU A 25 -18.81 -20.79 4.23
N ILE A 26 -17.67 -20.16 4.02
CA ILE A 26 -16.52 -20.18 4.93
C ILE A 26 -16.34 -18.76 5.47
N PRO A 27 -16.65 -18.49 6.75
CA PRO A 27 -16.39 -17.18 7.34
C PRO A 27 -14.89 -16.91 7.49
N LEU A 28 -14.44 -15.66 7.31
CA LEU A 28 -13.06 -15.26 7.56
C LEU A 28 -12.65 -15.57 9.01
N ALA A 29 -13.51 -15.20 9.97
CA ALA A 29 -13.29 -15.47 11.39
C ALA A 29 -13.06 -16.96 11.69
N TYR A 30 -13.71 -17.86 10.94
CA TYR A 30 -13.48 -19.29 11.07
C TYR A 30 -12.07 -19.68 10.58
N LEU A 31 -11.63 -19.18 9.42
CA LEU A 31 -10.27 -19.42 8.91
C LEU A 31 -9.19 -18.98 9.89
N MET A 32 -9.38 -17.86 10.57
CA MET A 32 -8.43 -17.34 11.56
C MET A 32 -8.24 -18.28 12.76
N THR A 33 -9.28 -19.04 13.12
CA THR A 33 -9.22 -20.00 14.24
C THR A 33 -8.57 -21.34 13.88
N LEU A 34 -8.40 -21.64 12.58
CA LEU A 34 -7.87 -22.93 12.15
C LEU A 34 -6.35 -23.00 12.31
N ASP A 35 -5.86 -24.21 12.51
CA ASP A 35 -4.42 -24.52 12.46
C ASP A 35 -3.99 -24.64 10.98
N ILE A 36 -3.88 -23.50 10.31
CA ILE A 36 -3.37 -23.35 8.94
C ILE A 36 -2.28 -22.27 8.95
N PRO A 37 -1.38 -22.26 7.95
CA PRO A 37 -0.26 -21.31 7.91
C PRO A 37 -0.69 -19.86 8.05
N GLN A 38 0.09 -19.09 8.81
CA GLN A 38 -0.21 -17.69 9.06
C GLN A 38 -0.16 -16.85 7.78
N SER A 39 0.73 -17.17 6.83
CA SER A 39 0.78 -16.51 5.53
C SER A 39 -0.49 -16.70 4.69
N ILE A 40 -1.13 -17.87 4.80
CA ILE A 40 -2.41 -18.15 4.12
C ILE A 40 -3.54 -17.38 4.80
N LYS A 41 -3.60 -17.38 6.15
CA LYS A 41 -4.57 -16.56 6.88
C LYS A 41 -4.45 -15.09 6.51
N HIS A 42 -3.22 -14.58 6.54
CA HIS A 42 -2.89 -13.21 6.19
C HIS A 42 -3.37 -12.85 4.79
N PHE A 43 -3.11 -13.72 3.79
CA PHE A 43 -3.61 -13.52 2.43
C PHE A 43 -5.14 -13.39 2.37
N PHE A 44 -5.88 -14.25 3.07
CA PHE A 44 -7.34 -14.16 3.11
C PHE A 44 -7.83 -12.90 3.85
N ASP A 45 -7.12 -12.44 4.88
CA ASP A 45 -7.41 -11.17 5.54
C ASP A 45 -7.24 -10.00 4.56
N GLN A 46 -6.14 -9.99 3.80
CA GLN A 46 -5.86 -8.94 2.81
C GLN A 46 -6.86 -8.94 1.64
N GLU A 47 -7.35 -10.10 1.19
CA GLU A 47 -8.42 -10.14 0.19
C GLU A 47 -9.72 -9.52 0.72
N VAL A 48 -10.04 -9.68 2.00
CA VAL A 48 -11.23 -9.04 2.60
C VAL A 48 -11.01 -7.55 2.78
N GLU A 49 -9.80 -7.13 3.18
CA GLU A 49 -9.43 -5.70 3.22
C GLU A 49 -9.55 -5.04 1.84
N LEU A 50 -9.18 -5.75 0.77
CA LEU A 50 -9.37 -5.26 -0.59
C LEU A 50 -10.87 -5.07 -0.90
N TRP A 51 -11.72 -6.04 -0.57
CA TRP A 51 -13.16 -5.90 -0.77
C TRP A 51 -13.74 -4.74 0.02
N ILE A 52 -13.26 -4.51 1.24
CA ILE A 52 -13.69 -3.37 2.06
C ILE A 52 -13.29 -2.05 1.41
N ARG A 53 -12.07 -1.96 0.88
CA ARG A 53 -11.61 -0.77 0.14
C ARG A 53 -12.45 -0.50 -1.11
N GLU A 54 -12.77 -1.54 -1.88
CA GLU A 54 -13.67 -1.44 -3.04
C GLU A 54 -15.08 -0.96 -2.64
N GLU A 55 -15.56 -1.31 -1.44
CA GLU A 55 -16.80 -0.75 -0.88
C GLU A 55 -16.62 0.69 -0.38
N GLU A 56 -15.48 1.01 0.23
CA GLU A 56 -15.15 2.36 0.73
C GLU A 56 -15.07 3.41 -0.38
N GLU A 57 -14.55 3.05 -1.56
CA GLU A 57 -14.50 3.94 -2.73
C GLU A 57 -15.88 4.45 -3.16
N LYS A 58 -16.95 3.70 -2.82
CA LYS A 58 -18.34 4.11 -3.09
C LYS A 58 -18.84 5.18 -2.13
N PHE A 59 -18.16 5.38 -0.99
CA PHE A 59 -18.43 6.43 0.00
C PHE A 59 -17.48 7.62 -0.17
N THR A 60 -17.29 8.04 -1.41
CA THR A 60 -16.62 9.29 -1.75
C THR A 60 -17.64 10.43 -1.75
N SER A 61 -17.23 11.61 -1.27
CA SER A 61 -18.10 12.78 -1.23
C SER A 61 -18.69 13.06 -2.60
N SER A 62 -20.02 13.08 -2.63
CA SER A 62 -20.79 13.34 -3.84
C SER A 62 -21.53 14.66 -3.68
N ASP A 63 -21.96 15.27 -4.78
CA ASP A 63 -22.78 16.49 -4.77
C ASP A 63 -24.06 16.37 -3.90
N ARG A 64 -24.47 15.14 -3.59
CA ARG A 64 -25.70 14.82 -2.85
C ARG A 64 -25.48 14.50 -1.38
N PHE A 65 -24.29 14.00 -1.01
CA PHE A 65 -24.00 13.51 0.34
C PHE A 65 -22.54 13.80 0.70
N ASP A 66 -22.36 14.50 1.83
CA ASP A 66 -21.06 14.74 2.46
C ASP A 66 -20.72 13.56 3.38
N TYR A 67 -19.96 12.60 2.85
CA TYR A 67 -19.51 11.43 3.61
C TYR A 67 -18.28 11.75 4.48
N ASP A 68 -17.70 12.94 4.34
CA ASP A 68 -16.52 13.38 5.12
C ASP A 68 -16.90 14.00 6.45
N LEU A 69 -18.20 14.19 6.72
CA LEU A 69 -18.69 14.54 8.04
C LEU A 69 -18.19 13.51 9.07
N PRO A 70 -17.50 13.94 10.16
CA PRO A 70 -16.91 13.02 11.13
C PRO A 70 -17.92 12.02 11.73
N GLU A 71 -19.16 12.47 11.97
CA GLU A 71 -20.24 11.61 12.48
C GLU A 71 -20.61 10.49 11.50
N VAL A 72 -20.58 10.77 10.20
CA VAL A 72 -20.86 9.82 9.14
C VAL A 72 -19.68 8.87 8.97
N ARG A 73 -18.44 9.37 8.98
CA ARG A 73 -17.22 8.55 8.91
C ARG A 73 -17.16 7.50 10.02
N VAL A 74 -17.40 7.89 11.28
CA VAL A 74 -17.42 6.93 12.40
C VAL A 74 -18.44 5.80 12.20
N LEU A 75 -19.60 6.11 11.58
CA LEU A 75 -20.60 5.09 11.28
C LEU A 75 -20.18 4.21 10.10
N ILE A 76 -19.55 4.77 9.08
CA ILE A 76 -18.99 4.04 7.94
C ILE A 76 -17.89 3.08 8.41
N ASP A 77 -16.93 3.55 9.21
CA ASP A 77 -15.85 2.74 9.77
C ASP A 77 -16.42 1.55 10.56
N ARG A 78 -17.44 1.82 11.38
CA ARG A 78 -18.15 0.78 12.12
C ARG A 78 -18.86 -0.22 11.20
N ILE A 79 -19.41 0.23 10.07
CA ILE A 79 -19.97 -0.68 9.06
C ILE A 79 -18.87 -1.58 8.51
N PHE A 80 -17.72 -1.03 8.13
CA PHE A 80 -16.60 -1.80 7.59
C PHE A 80 -16.00 -2.78 8.59
N ASP A 81 -15.88 -2.41 9.86
CA ASP A 81 -15.50 -3.34 10.93
C ASP A 81 -16.44 -4.55 11.00
N ILE A 82 -17.74 -4.31 10.92
CA ILE A 82 -18.75 -5.37 10.93
C ILE A 82 -18.66 -6.21 9.64
N LEU A 83 -18.45 -5.58 8.48
CA LEU A 83 -18.26 -6.29 7.21
C LEU A 83 -17.03 -7.20 7.28
N LYS A 84 -15.89 -6.72 7.80
CA LYS A 84 -14.68 -7.54 7.98
C LYS A 84 -14.96 -8.76 8.86
N GLN A 85 -15.60 -8.55 10.00
CA GLN A 85 -15.92 -9.61 10.96
C GLN A 85 -16.93 -10.63 10.43
N THR A 86 -17.80 -10.20 9.52
CA THR A 86 -18.87 -11.04 8.96
C THR A 86 -18.57 -11.56 7.56
N ALA A 87 -17.41 -11.23 6.99
CA ALA A 87 -16.98 -11.63 5.66
C ALA A 87 -16.99 -13.15 5.47
N ARG A 88 -17.47 -13.59 4.30
CA ARG A 88 -17.60 -15.01 3.96
C ARG A 88 -17.15 -15.28 2.54
N PHE A 89 -16.60 -16.48 2.35
CA PHE A 89 -16.21 -17.00 1.06
C PHE A 89 -17.17 -18.11 0.64
N THR A 90 -17.65 -18.06 -0.60
CA THR A 90 -18.25 -19.24 -1.23
C THR A 90 -17.16 -20.29 -1.45
N ILE A 91 -17.51 -21.59 -1.46
CA ILE A 91 -16.53 -22.66 -1.66
C ILE A 91 -15.72 -22.49 -2.96
N PRO A 92 -16.31 -22.13 -4.12
CA PRO A 92 -15.54 -21.90 -5.34
C PRO A 92 -14.55 -20.74 -5.19
N LYS A 93 -14.98 -19.61 -4.62
CA LYS A 93 -14.11 -18.45 -4.41
C LYS A 93 -12.99 -18.76 -3.43
N PHE A 94 -13.28 -19.47 -2.35
CA PHE A 94 -12.27 -19.94 -1.40
C PHE A 94 -11.19 -20.79 -2.08
N ASN A 95 -11.59 -21.78 -2.89
CA ASN A 95 -10.63 -22.62 -3.60
C ASN A 95 -9.75 -21.81 -4.56
N GLN A 96 -10.34 -20.89 -5.32
CA GLN A 96 -9.60 -20.00 -6.21
C GLN A 96 -8.60 -19.14 -5.45
N LEU A 97 -9.02 -18.51 -4.34
CA LEU A 97 -8.15 -17.67 -3.52
C LEU A 97 -7.05 -18.50 -2.83
N LEU A 98 -7.37 -19.71 -2.38
CA LEU A 98 -6.39 -20.62 -1.77
C LEU A 98 -5.28 -21.00 -2.77
N GLU A 99 -5.65 -21.33 -4.01
CA GLU A 99 -4.68 -21.63 -5.07
C GLU A 99 -3.78 -20.42 -5.35
N ARG A 100 -4.37 -19.22 -5.45
CA ARG A 100 -3.62 -17.97 -5.62
C ARG A 100 -2.69 -17.69 -4.44
N ALA A 101 -3.18 -17.86 -3.21
CA ALA A 101 -2.41 -17.66 -1.99
C ALA A 101 -1.20 -18.59 -1.95
N VAL A 102 -1.40 -19.90 -2.13
CA VAL A 102 -0.31 -20.88 -2.08
C VAL A 102 0.73 -20.62 -3.16
N LYS A 103 0.31 -20.35 -4.40
CA LYS A 103 1.22 -20.03 -5.50
C LYS A 103 2.02 -18.75 -5.22
N LEU A 104 1.35 -17.70 -4.75
CA LEU A 104 2.00 -16.43 -4.44
C LEU A 104 3.04 -16.59 -3.33
N GLN A 105 2.66 -17.22 -2.22
CA GLN A 105 3.55 -17.40 -1.08
C GLN A 105 4.73 -18.32 -1.43
N MET A 106 4.50 -19.42 -2.15
CA MET A 106 5.58 -20.32 -2.59
C MET A 106 6.58 -19.61 -3.49
N ASN A 107 6.09 -18.88 -4.51
CA ASN A 107 6.97 -18.14 -5.42
C ASN A 107 7.73 -17.05 -4.69
N PHE A 108 7.08 -16.31 -3.80
CA PHE A 108 7.71 -15.23 -3.05
C PHE A 108 8.78 -15.73 -2.07
N VAL A 109 8.53 -16.84 -1.37
CA VAL A 109 9.51 -17.42 -0.44
C VAL A 109 10.79 -17.84 -1.17
N ILE A 110 10.65 -18.38 -2.39
CA ILE A 110 11.78 -18.86 -3.20
C ILE A 110 12.43 -17.71 -3.96
N GLU A 111 11.69 -17.02 -4.82
CA GLU A 111 12.13 -15.94 -5.74
C GLU A 111 11.40 -14.61 -5.41
N PRO A 112 11.69 -13.93 -4.29
CA PRO A 112 11.01 -12.69 -3.91
C PRO A 112 11.19 -11.55 -4.91
N HIS A 113 12.38 -11.34 -5.48
CA HIS A 113 12.64 -10.23 -6.41
C HIS A 113 11.79 -10.38 -7.66
N ARG A 114 11.85 -11.57 -8.29
CA ARG A 114 11.03 -11.90 -9.44
C ARG A 114 9.54 -11.81 -9.11
N THR A 115 9.10 -12.36 -7.97
CA THR A 115 7.68 -12.37 -7.60
C THR A 115 7.15 -10.96 -7.38
N LEU A 116 7.85 -10.13 -6.61
CA LEU A 116 7.47 -8.73 -6.39
C LEU A 116 7.43 -7.95 -7.70
N THR A 117 8.48 -8.07 -8.52
CA THR A 117 8.59 -7.36 -9.80
C THR A 117 7.46 -7.77 -10.76
N GLN A 118 7.18 -9.06 -10.89
CA GLN A 118 6.12 -9.57 -11.77
C GLN A 118 4.72 -9.20 -11.29
N PHE A 119 4.51 -9.17 -9.98
CA PHE A 119 3.20 -8.89 -9.40
C PHE A 119 2.88 -7.40 -9.45
N LEU A 120 3.85 -6.54 -9.14
CA LEU A 120 3.70 -5.08 -9.13
C LEU A 120 3.59 -4.49 -10.54
N PHE A 121 4.43 -4.95 -11.47
CA PHE A 121 4.57 -4.35 -12.81
C PHE A 121 3.90 -5.20 -13.89
N LYS A 122 2.81 -5.88 -13.55
CA LYS A 122 2.10 -6.77 -14.49
C LYS A 122 1.49 -5.99 -15.66
N ASP A 123 0.87 -4.86 -15.34
CA ASP A 123 0.04 -4.10 -16.28
C ASP A 123 0.71 -2.76 -16.70
N SER A 124 1.74 -2.31 -15.97
CA SER A 124 2.49 -1.08 -16.25
C SER A 124 3.95 -1.20 -15.81
N ASN A 125 4.85 -0.48 -16.48
CA ASN A 125 6.27 -0.37 -16.11
C ASN A 125 6.53 0.73 -15.07
N ILE A 126 5.52 1.54 -14.74
CA ILE A 126 5.56 2.60 -13.72
C ILE A 126 4.30 2.47 -12.88
N ILE A 127 4.45 2.49 -11.56
CA ILE A 127 3.35 2.35 -10.61
C ILE A 127 3.51 3.35 -9.47
N SER A 128 2.40 3.66 -8.80
CA SER A 128 2.41 4.53 -7.63
C SER A 128 2.99 3.83 -6.40
N THR A 129 3.59 4.58 -5.49
CA THR A 129 4.09 4.03 -4.21
C THR A 129 2.95 3.51 -3.33
N ILE A 130 1.73 4.03 -3.49
CA ILE A 130 0.51 3.54 -2.83
C ILE A 130 0.18 2.11 -3.29
N GLU A 131 0.19 1.86 -4.60
CA GLU A 131 -0.02 0.50 -5.14
C GLU A 131 1.07 -0.47 -4.67
N VAL A 132 2.32 0.00 -4.55
CA VAL A 132 3.40 -0.80 -3.98
C VAL A 132 3.11 -1.16 -2.53
N TYR A 133 2.71 -0.19 -1.69
CA TYR A 133 2.37 -0.44 -0.30
C TYR A 133 1.22 -1.44 -0.16
N ASP A 134 0.15 -1.27 -0.93
CA ASP A 134 -0.99 -2.16 -0.91
C ASP A 134 -0.62 -3.58 -1.35
N THR A 135 0.24 -3.71 -2.35
CA THR A 135 0.75 -4.99 -2.80
C THR A 135 1.64 -5.66 -1.76
N LEU A 136 2.54 -4.91 -1.12
CA LEU A 136 3.44 -5.42 -0.09
C LEU A 136 2.68 -6.01 1.10
N LYS A 137 1.44 -5.53 1.36
CA LYS A 137 0.59 -6.12 2.41
C LYS A 137 0.27 -7.59 2.16
N TYR A 138 0.32 -8.13 0.94
CA TYR A 138 0.03 -9.55 0.69
C TYR A 138 1.16 -10.50 1.10
N PHE A 139 2.39 -9.99 1.25
CA PHE A 139 3.56 -10.80 1.52
C PHE A 139 3.83 -10.87 3.02
N PHE A 140 3.96 -12.09 3.54
CA PHE A 140 4.11 -12.33 4.97
C PHE A 140 5.57 -12.55 5.38
N GLN A 141 6.36 -13.20 4.52
CA GLN A 141 7.77 -13.46 4.78
C GLN A 141 8.66 -12.26 4.41
N PHE A 142 9.91 -12.29 4.89
CA PHE A 142 10.93 -11.31 4.54
C PHE A 142 10.47 -9.86 4.77
N GLU A 143 9.99 -9.57 5.99
CA GLU A 143 9.42 -8.27 6.38
C GLU A 143 10.38 -7.10 6.12
N TYR A 144 11.70 -7.33 6.14
CA TYR A 144 12.71 -6.33 5.80
C TYR A 144 12.53 -5.69 4.41
N TYR A 145 11.93 -6.38 3.42
CA TYR A 145 11.59 -5.74 2.14
C TYR A 145 10.55 -4.65 2.34
N LYS A 146 9.49 -4.94 3.11
CA LYS A 146 8.41 -3.99 3.35
C LYS A 146 8.94 -2.77 4.10
N GLU A 147 9.73 -2.97 5.15
CA GLU A 147 10.31 -1.88 5.94
C GLU A 147 11.25 -1.03 5.09
N ALA A 148 12.23 -1.64 4.42
CA ALA A 148 13.21 -0.90 3.63
C ALA A 148 12.62 -0.20 2.41
N ILE A 149 11.65 -0.80 1.70
CA ILE A 149 10.97 -0.13 0.60
C ILE A 149 10.17 1.08 1.13
N SER A 150 9.50 0.93 2.27
CA SER A 150 8.73 2.03 2.88
C SER A 150 9.61 3.17 3.33
N ASP A 151 10.68 2.88 4.04
CA ASP A 151 11.64 3.88 4.49
C ASP A 151 12.25 4.61 3.29
N TYR A 152 12.58 3.87 2.23
CA TYR A 152 13.15 4.46 1.02
C TYR A 152 12.18 5.45 0.34
N PHE A 153 10.93 5.06 0.15
CA PHE A 153 9.91 5.93 -0.46
C PHE A 153 9.62 7.16 0.39
N ASN A 154 9.57 7.00 1.71
CA ASN A 154 9.32 8.09 2.64
C ASN A 154 10.50 9.07 2.70
N ASN A 155 11.74 8.59 2.72
CA ASN A 155 12.93 9.44 2.79
C ASN A 155 13.17 10.20 1.49
N LYS A 156 12.81 9.62 0.34
CA LYS A 156 12.96 10.24 -0.98
C LYS A 156 11.70 10.96 -1.47
N TYR A 157 10.60 10.93 -0.70
CA TYR A 157 9.31 11.52 -1.07
C TYR A 157 8.78 11.05 -2.44
N MET A 158 9.04 9.79 -2.80
CA MET A 158 8.63 9.26 -4.09
C MET A 158 7.13 8.98 -4.14
N LYS A 159 6.50 9.40 -5.24
CA LYS A 159 5.09 9.12 -5.54
C LYS A 159 4.91 7.95 -6.49
N GLU A 160 5.89 7.73 -7.35
CA GLU A 160 5.88 6.69 -8.38
C GLU A 160 7.27 6.06 -8.49
N ILE A 161 7.33 4.83 -9.00
CA ILE A 161 8.58 4.13 -9.24
C ILE A 161 8.47 3.28 -10.52
N SER A 162 9.51 3.28 -11.33
CA SER A 162 9.61 2.40 -12.51
C SER A 162 10.09 0.99 -12.14
N GLN A 163 9.84 0.02 -13.02
CA GLN A 163 10.26 -1.37 -12.82
C GLN A 163 11.78 -1.50 -12.63
N ASP A 164 12.58 -0.81 -13.45
CA ASP A 164 14.05 -0.85 -13.38
C ASP A 164 14.58 -0.24 -12.07
N GLN A 165 13.97 0.85 -11.64
CA GLN A 165 14.28 1.48 -10.34
C GLN A 165 13.93 0.53 -9.19
N PHE A 166 12.76 -0.10 -9.23
CA PHE A 166 12.33 -1.04 -8.19
C PHE A 166 13.23 -2.29 -8.11
N VAL A 167 13.61 -2.86 -9.26
CA VAL A 167 14.58 -3.97 -9.31
C VAL A 167 15.91 -3.55 -8.72
N THR A 168 16.39 -2.35 -9.04
CA THR A 168 17.64 -1.81 -8.48
C THR A 168 17.55 -1.60 -6.97
N LEU A 169 16.42 -1.07 -6.48
CA LEU A 169 16.15 -0.87 -5.06
C LEU A 169 16.24 -2.19 -4.30
N ILE A 170 15.48 -3.19 -4.75
CA ILE A 170 15.43 -4.51 -4.11
C ILE A 170 16.81 -5.17 -4.10
N ASN A 171 17.56 -5.08 -5.20
CA ASN A 171 18.92 -5.62 -5.26
C ASN A 171 19.84 -4.96 -4.23
N LYS A 172 19.71 -3.65 -4.02
CA LYS A 172 20.51 -2.91 -3.01
C LYS A 172 20.08 -3.23 -1.58
N ILE A 173 18.79 -3.47 -1.36
CA ILE A 173 18.26 -3.94 -0.07
C ILE A 173 18.95 -5.26 0.30
N ASP A 174 18.92 -6.25 -0.60
CA ASP A 174 19.60 -7.52 -0.37
C ASP A 174 21.12 -7.35 -0.21
N GLU A 175 21.77 -6.53 -1.04
CA GLU A 175 23.21 -6.28 -0.88
C GLU A 175 23.56 -5.80 0.53
N LYS A 176 22.75 -4.90 1.11
CA LYS A 176 22.92 -4.43 2.49
C LYS A 176 22.63 -5.52 3.51
N VAL A 177 21.55 -6.28 3.37
CA VAL A 177 21.20 -7.38 4.28
C VAL A 177 22.31 -8.43 4.36
N PHE A 178 22.90 -8.76 3.22
CA PHE A 178 23.93 -9.81 3.13
C PHE A 178 25.36 -9.28 3.34
N ALA A 179 25.55 -7.98 3.59
CA ALA A 179 26.88 -7.36 3.68
C ALA A 179 27.68 -7.83 4.91
N GLU A 180 27.03 -7.91 6.08
CA GLU A 180 27.73 -8.24 7.34
C GLU A 180 28.06 -9.73 7.45
N ASN A 181 27.09 -10.59 7.15
CA ASN A 181 27.24 -12.03 7.32
C ASN A 181 26.54 -12.85 6.23
N ARG A 182 27.06 -12.73 5.01
CA ARG A 182 26.51 -13.33 3.78
C ARG A 182 26.16 -14.82 3.90
N VAL A 183 27.02 -15.63 4.52
CA VAL A 183 26.81 -17.08 4.64
C VAL A 183 25.71 -17.41 5.64
N GLU A 184 25.74 -16.78 6.81
CA GLU A 184 24.70 -16.99 7.82
C GLU A 184 23.34 -16.52 7.31
N MET A 185 23.27 -15.34 6.68
CA MET A 185 22.02 -14.85 6.08
C MET A 185 21.49 -15.79 4.99
N ALA A 186 22.37 -16.38 4.17
CA ALA A 186 21.96 -17.39 3.20
C ALA A 186 21.38 -18.65 3.89
N LEU A 187 21.99 -19.09 4.99
CA LEU A 187 21.46 -20.20 5.79
C LEU A 187 20.10 -19.87 6.42
N LYS A 188 19.91 -18.65 6.94
CA LYS A 188 18.62 -18.19 7.48
C LYS A 188 17.53 -18.18 6.42
N VAL A 189 17.82 -17.70 5.20
CA VAL A 189 16.89 -17.75 4.05
C VAL A 189 16.55 -19.19 3.67
N ILE A 190 17.55 -20.07 3.56
CA ILE A 190 17.34 -21.48 3.22
C ILE A 190 16.51 -22.17 4.29
N LYS A 191 16.77 -21.89 5.58
CA LYS A 191 15.97 -22.40 6.68
C LYS A 191 14.51 -21.95 6.58
N THR A 192 14.26 -20.68 6.26
CA THR A 192 12.90 -20.17 6.02
C THR A 192 12.20 -20.91 4.87
N ILE A 193 12.90 -21.15 3.75
CA ILE A 193 12.35 -21.93 2.62
C ILE A 193 12.04 -23.37 3.07
N MET A 194 12.96 -24.03 3.77
CA MET A 194 12.75 -25.41 4.25
C MET A 194 11.62 -25.50 5.28
N ASN A 195 11.48 -24.52 6.17
CA ASN A 195 10.37 -24.44 7.11
C ASN A 195 9.03 -24.29 6.38
N PHE A 196 8.96 -23.40 5.39
CA PHE A 196 7.75 -23.22 4.58
C PHE A 196 7.38 -24.49 3.79
N LEU A 197 8.36 -25.18 3.20
CA LEU A 197 8.12 -26.44 2.50
C LEU A 197 7.72 -27.58 3.46
N SER A 198 8.31 -27.62 4.66
CA SER A 198 7.92 -28.55 5.73
C SER A 198 6.49 -28.32 6.15
N GLU A 199 6.14 -27.05 6.35
CA GLU A 199 4.78 -26.67 6.62
C GLU A 199 3.89 -27.09 5.47
N ALA A 200 4.21 -26.80 4.20
CA ALA A 200 3.40 -27.16 3.03
C ALA A 200 3.09 -28.66 2.92
N ARG A 201 4.12 -29.51 3.09
CA ARG A 201 3.99 -30.98 3.01
C ARG A 201 3.35 -31.60 4.26
N GLY A 202 3.48 -30.94 5.42
CA GLY A 202 3.06 -31.49 6.71
C GLY A 202 4.02 -32.54 7.28
N THR A 203 5.23 -32.59 6.73
CA THR A 203 6.32 -33.45 7.16
C THR A 203 7.59 -32.61 7.10
N GLU A 204 8.49 -32.83 8.04
CA GLU A 204 9.80 -32.17 8.05
C GLU A 204 10.54 -32.42 6.73
N VAL A 205 10.94 -31.33 6.09
CA VAL A 205 11.76 -31.34 4.88
C VAL A 205 13.22 -31.28 5.33
N THR A 206 13.94 -32.37 5.10
CA THR A 206 15.35 -32.52 5.50
C THR A 206 16.32 -32.21 4.36
N SER A 207 15.83 -32.10 3.12
CA SER A 207 16.60 -31.79 1.91
C SER A 207 15.87 -30.82 1.00
N LEU A 208 16.63 -30.00 0.28
CA LEU A 208 16.14 -29.06 -0.73
C LEU A 208 16.64 -29.47 -2.11
N SER A 209 15.76 -29.48 -3.11
CA SER A 209 16.19 -29.73 -4.49
C SER A 209 17.16 -28.65 -4.97
N ALA A 210 18.16 -29.05 -5.76
CA ALA A 210 19.14 -28.14 -6.34
C ALA A 210 18.47 -26.98 -7.10
N ASP A 211 17.40 -27.25 -7.85
CA ASP A 211 16.71 -26.22 -8.64
C ASP A 211 16.12 -25.11 -7.76
N VAL A 212 15.43 -25.47 -6.67
CA VAL A 212 14.87 -24.51 -5.70
C VAL A 212 15.96 -23.71 -5.01
N LEU A 213 17.03 -24.37 -4.58
CA LEU A 213 18.17 -23.71 -3.94
C LEU A 213 18.84 -22.69 -4.87
N LEU A 214 19.14 -23.12 -6.10
CA LEU A 214 19.77 -22.26 -7.09
C LEU A 214 18.85 -21.11 -7.51
N ALA A 215 17.54 -21.34 -7.66
CA ALA A 215 16.58 -20.28 -7.93
C ALA A 215 16.60 -19.21 -6.82
N ALA A 216 16.51 -19.64 -5.55
CA ALA A 216 16.51 -18.72 -4.42
C ALA A 216 17.79 -17.88 -4.29
N LEU A 217 18.96 -18.49 -4.55
CA LEU A 217 20.23 -17.78 -4.52
C LEU A 217 20.44 -16.88 -5.74
N LYS A 218 19.97 -17.30 -6.93
CA LYS A 218 20.06 -16.51 -8.17
C LYS A 218 19.21 -15.26 -8.10
N ASP A 219 17.98 -15.38 -7.60
CA ASP A 219 17.03 -14.27 -7.48
C ASP A 219 17.63 -13.14 -6.60
N ARG A 220 18.36 -13.50 -5.54
CA ARG A 220 19.04 -12.58 -4.61
C ARG A 220 20.44 -12.14 -5.04
N ASN A 221 20.82 -12.40 -6.30
CA ASN A 221 22.14 -12.09 -6.87
C ASN A 221 23.36 -12.68 -6.11
N LEU A 222 23.19 -13.81 -5.42
CA LEU A 222 24.26 -14.49 -4.69
C LEU A 222 25.10 -15.38 -5.63
N HIS A 223 25.58 -14.80 -6.73
CA HIS A 223 26.22 -15.53 -7.84
C HIS A 223 27.47 -16.34 -7.46
N ASP A 224 28.21 -15.88 -6.46
CA ASP A 224 29.36 -16.60 -5.92
C ASP A 224 28.94 -17.90 -5.21
N LEU A 225 27.86 -17.86 -4.42
CA LEU A 225 27.30 -19.02 -3.74
C LEU A 225 26.65 -19.98 -4.75
N VAL A 226 25.92 -19.45 -5.74
CA VAL A 226 25.38 -20.22 -6.87
C VAL A 226 26.47 -21.06 -7.54
N LYS A 227 27.62 -20.46 -7.87
CA LYS A 227 28.74 -21.18 -8.47
C LYS A 227 29.29 -22.29 -7.57
N ARG A 228 29.32 -22.10 -6.24
CA ARG A 228 29.74 -23.14 -5.30
C ARG A 228 28.81 -24.35 -5.35
N PHE A 229 27.50 -24.12 -5.36
CA PHE A 229 26.51 -25.19 -5.45
C PHE A 229 26.50 -25.87 -6.83
N GLU A 230 26.63 -25.13 -7.93
CA GLU A 230 26.75 -25.72 -9.27
C GLU A 230 27.99 -26.61 -9.39
N ASN A 231 29.13 -26.20 -8.81
CA ASN A 231 30.34 -27.02 -8.76
C ASN A 231 30.14 -28.30 -7.91
N ALA A 232 29.53 -28.18 -6.72
CA ALA A 232 29.23 -29.33 -5.87
C ALA A 232 28.26 -30.30 -6.57
N GLN A 233 27.25 -29.77 -7.26
CA GLN A 233 26.31 -30.57 -8.05
C GLN A 233 27.01 -31.37 -9.15
N GLN A 234 27.96 -30.76 -9.87
CA GLN A 234 28.71 -31.45 -10.92
C GLN A 234 29.66 -32.52 -10.37
N GLN A 235 30.28 -32.27 -9.21
CA GLN A 235 31.22 -33.21 -8.60
C GLN A 235 30.54 -34.46 -8.04
N ILE A 236 29.32 -34.34 -7.52
CA ILE A 236 28.66 -35.39 -6.73
C ILE A 236 27.39 -35.93 -7.40
N GLN A 237 26.85 -35.21 -8.38
CA GLN A 237 25.59 -35.52 -9.06
C GLN A 237 24.39 -35.58 -8.10
N LEU A 238 24.40 -34.77 -7.04
CA LEU A 238 23.26 -34.64 -6.14
C LEU A 238 22.12 -33.85 -6.80
N SER A 239 20.90 -34.36 -6.70
CA SER A 239 19.68 -33.63 -7.10
C SER A 239 19.08 -32.85 -5.94
N GLU A 240 19.43 -33.19 -4.71
CA GLU A 240 18.96 -32.56 -3.47
C GLU A 240 20.11 -32.40 -2.49
N PHE A 241 20.04 -31.36 -1.66
CA PHE A 241 21.01 -31.04 -0.62
C PHE A 241 20.32 -31.01 0.75
N SER A 242 20.82 -31.78 1.70
CA SER A 242 20.47 -31.65 3.11
C SER A 242 21.01 -30.34 3.70
N PHE A 243 20.46 -29.91 4.83
CA PHE A 243 20.92 -28.68 5.49
C PHE A 243 22.42 -28.74 5.85
N ASP A 244 22.89 -29.87 6.38
CA ASP A 244 24.30 -30.09 6.71
C ASP A 244 25.22 -29.97 5.47
N GLU A 245 24.77 -30.45 4.31
CA GLU A 245 25.52 -30.34 3.06
C GLU A 245 25.54 -28.89 2.58
N ILE A 246 24.41 -28.19 2.65
CA ILE A 246 24.30 -26.76 2.32
C ILE A 246 25.27 -25.95 3.18
N GLU A 247 25.24 -26.16 4.50
CA GLU A 247 26.15 -25.52 5.45
C GLU A 247 27.62 -25.79 5.07
N SER A 248 27.96 -27.05 4.83
CA SER A 248 29.32 -27.46 4.47
C SER A 248 29.81 -26.80 3.16
N ILE A 249 28.94 -26.70 2.14
CA ILE A 249 29.23 -26.01 0.87
C ILE A 249 29.43 -24.51 1.10
N LEU A 250 28.56 -23.87 1.88
CA LEU A 250 28.63 -22.43 2.13
C LEU A 250 29.90 -22.03 2.89
N PHE A 251 30.32 -22.80 3.90
CA PHE A 251 31.58 -22.55 4.61
C PHE A 251 32.83 -22.99 3.85
N GLY A 252 32.69 -23.57 2.65
CA GLY A 252 33.82 -24.06 1.86
C GLY A 252 34.52 -25.27 2.50
N ARG A 253 33.86 -25.95 3.44
CA ARG A 253 34.35 -27.15 4.14
C ARG A 253 33.91 -28.43 3.45
N PHE A 254 33.42 -28.34 2.23
CA PHE A 254 32.77 -29.46 1.57
C PHE A 254 33.71 -30.66 1.34
N GLU A 255 35.00 -30.41 1.08
CA GLU A 255 36.01 -31.47 0.97
C GLU A 255 36.40 -32.07 2.33
N GLU A 256 36.26 -31.32 3.43
CA GLU A 256 36.60 -31.76 4.80
C GLU A 256 35.41 -32.42 5.54
N ALA A 257 34.17 -32.08 5.16
CA ALA A 257 32.94 -32.57 5.78
C ALA A 257 32.72 -34.09 5.58
N LEU A 258 33.39 -34.69 4.60
CA LEU A 258 33.40 -36.15 4.40
C LEU A 258 34.25 -36.89 5.43
N GLU A 259 35.16 -36.23 6.16
CA GLU A 259 36.16 -36.88 7.02
C GLU A 259 36.20 -36.40 8.49
N SER A 260 35.50 -35.32 8.89
CA SER A 260 35.58 -34.79 10.27
C SER A 260 34.26 -34.26 10.83
N PRO A 261 33.91 -34.55 12.11
CA PRO A 261 32.86 -33.87 12.85
C PRO A 261 33.40 -32.54 13.40
N ALA A 262 33.62 -31.55 12.53
CA ALA A 262 33.83 -30.17 12.98
C ALA A 262 32.52 -29.62 13.61
N GLU A 263 32.61 -28.57 14.43
CA GLU A 263 31.44 -27.85 14.98
C GLU A 263 30.50 -27.44 13.84
N LYS A 264 29.43 -28.24 13.66
CA LYS A 264 28.31 -27.97 12.76
C LYS A 264 27.33 -27.05 13.49
N LEU A 265 26.88 -25.98 12.85
CA LEU A 265 25.69 -25.26 13.30
C LEU A 265 24.51 -26.19 13.09
N ARG A 266 23.81 -26.56 14.15
CA ARG A 266 22.62 -27.41 13.97
C ARG A 266 21.54 -26.58 13.30
N PHE A 267 20.72 -27.24 12.49
CA PHE A 267 19.50 -26.65 11.92
C PHE A 267 18.67 -25.92 12.98
N GLU A 268 18.63 -26.45 14.20
CA GLU A 268 17.91 -25.91 15.36
C GLU A 268 18.52 -24.61 15.90
N ASP A 269 19.83 -24.40 15.75
CA ASP A 269 20.59 -23.30 16.36
C ASP A 269 20.55 -22.01 15.53
N ILE A 270 20.19 -22.08 14.24
CA ILE A 270 20.10 -20.90 13.36
C ILE A 270 18.68 -20.35 13.42
N GLU A 271 18.47 -19.14 13.93
CA GLU A 271 17.13 -18.53 13.91
C GLU A 271 16.67 -18.26 12.47
N SER A 272 15.37 -18.34 12.19
CA SER A 272 14.90 -17.96 10.85
C SER A 272 15.06 -16.46 10.66
N ILE A 273 15.23 -16.01 9.41
CA ILE A 273 15.34 -14.57 9.10
C ILE A 273 14.09 -13.77 9.52
N GLU A 274 12.97 -14.45 9.76
CA GLU A 274 11.70 -13.84 10.20
C GLU A 274 11.69 -13.50 11.68
N GLN A 275 12.61 -14.04 12.49
CA GLN A 275 12.67 -13.79 13.93
C GLN A 275 13.61 -12.64 14.29
N GLU A 276 14.36 -12.12 13.32
CA GLU A 276 15.35 -11.08 13.49
C GLU A 276 14.84 -9.76 12.90
N GLU A 277 14.76 -8.72 13.72
CA GLU A 277 14.43 -7.36 13.24
C GLU A 277 15.63 -6.78 12.48
N LEU A 278 15.61 -6.91 11.16
CA LEU A 278 16.63 -6.36 10.27
C LEU A 278 16.30 -4.92 9.88
N ARG A 279 16.97 -3.95 10.51
CA ARG A 279 16.86 -2.55 10.10
C ARG A 279 17.89 -2.22 9.04
N ILE A 280 17.40 -1.78 7.89
CA ILE A 280 18.24 -1.45 6.74
C ILE A 280 18.29 0.07 6.61
N GLU A 281 19.48 0.66 6.77
CA GLU A 281 19.65 2.09 6.53
C GLU A 281 19.51 2.37 5.02
N VAL A 282 18.46 3.07 4.62
CA VAL A 282 18.13 3.30 3.20
C VAL A 282 18.76 4.57 2.62
N ASP A 283 19.37 5.42 3.45
CA ASP A 283 19.82 6.75 3.06
C ASP A 283 20.89 6.71 1.94
N ASP A 284 21.75 5.69 1.93
CA ASP A 284 22.79 5.53 0.89
C ASP A 284 22.30 4.81 -0.38
N ILE A 285 21.02 4.45 -0.47
CA ILE A 285 20.49 3.75 -1.64
C ILE A 285 20.19 4.78 -2.74
N GLU A 286 21.09 4.90 -3.72
CA GLU A 286 20.84 5.70 -4.93
C GLU A 286 20.18 4.87 -6.02
N VAL A 287 18.87 4.95 -6.14
CA VAL A 287 18.15 4.43 -7.32
C VAL A 287 17.99 5.64 -8.25
N GLY A 288 18.44 5.54 -9.51
CA GLY A 288 18.58 6.68 -10.41
C GLY A 288 17.36 7.61 -10.49
N GLU A 289 17.58 8.85 -10.93
CA GLU A 289 16.58 9.93 -10.95
C GLU A 289 15.25 9.50 -11.59
N THR A 290 14.15 9.87 -10.94
CA THR A 290 12.82 9.69 -11.52
C THR A 290 12.63 10.61 -12.73
N PRO A 291 11.81 10.24 -13.72
CA PRO A 291 11.48 11.13 -14.83
C PRO A 291 10.92 12.49 -14.37
N LEU A 292 10.26 12.53 -13.21
CA LEU A 292 9.74 13.76 -12.62
C LEU A 292 10.86 14.63 -12.03
N GLU A 293 11.86 14.05 -11.36
CA GLU A 293 13.06 14.77 -10.92
C GLU A 293 13.83 15.33 -12.11
N GLN A 294 13.88 14.58 -13.22
CA GLN A 294 14.51 15.03 -14.45
C GLN A 294 13.73 16.19 -15.09
N GLN A 295 12.39 16.12 -15.11
CA GLN A 295 11.56 17.24 -15.56
C GLN A 295 11.68 18.48 -14.66
N ILE A 296 11.79 18.30 -13.35
CA ILE A 296 12.00 19.41 -12.41
C ILE A 296 13.41 19.98 -12.59
N ALA A 297 14.43 19.14 -12.73
CA ALA A 297 15.81 19.57 -12.98
C ALA A 297 15.92 20.32 -14.31
N ASP A 298 15.30 19.79 -15.37
CA ASP A 298 15.24 20.42 -16.68
C ASP A 298 14.49 21.76 -16.60
N ALA A 299 13.37 21.84 -15.88
CA ALA A 299 12.61 23.07 -15.69
C ALA A 299 13.37 24.12 -14.87
N VAL A 300 14.11 23.70 -13.83
CA VAL A 300 14.97 24.59 -13.03
C VAL A 300 16.15 25.09 -13.87
N GLU A 301 16.75 24.22 -14.70
CA GLU A 301 17.82 24.61 -15.62
C GLU A 301 17.30 25.56 -16.73
N GLU A 302 16.05 25.38 -17.18
CA GLU A 302 15.40 26.30 -18.12
C GLU A 302 15.12 27.66 -17.48
N LEU A 303 14.70 27.70 -16.21
CA LEU A 303 14.48 28.93 -15.45
C LEU A 303 15.79 29.69 -15.19
N GLU A 304 16.90 29.01 -14.90
CA GLU A 304 18.22 29.65 -14.79
C GLU A 304 18.67 30.27 -16.13
N LYS A 305 18.43 29.59 -17.25
CA LYS A 305 18.74 30.12 -18.59
C LYS A 305 17.85 31.31 -19.00
N VAL A 306 16.65 31.42 -18.45
CA VAL A 306 15.75 32.57 -18.67
C VAL A 306 16.16 33.76 -17.79
N GLY A 307 16.66 33.51 -16.57
CA GLY A 307 17.21 34.54 -15.68
C GLY A 307 18.41 35.28 -16.27
N GLU A 308 19.23 34.63 -17.09
CA GLU A 308 20.39 35.24 -17.75
C GLU A 308 20.03 36.22 -18.89
N LYS A 309 18.78 36.25 -19.36
CA LYS A 309 18.33 37.14 -20.45
C LYS A 309 17.55 38.36 -20.02
N ILE A 310 17.15 38.46 -18.76
CA ILE A 310 16.58 39.68 -18.20
C ILE A 310 17.75 40.44 -17.57
N GLY A 311 18.40 41.29 -18.38
CA GLY A 311 19.47 42.16 -17.92
C GLY A 311 18.98 43.01 -16.74
N ALA A 312 19.37 42.60 -15.53
CA ALA A 312 19.32 43.45 -14.37
C ALA A 312 20.28 44.63 -14.62
N PRO A 313 19.84 45.88 -14.38
CA PRO A 313 20.70 47.04 -14.53
C PRO A 313 21.88 46.92 -13.56
N GLU A 314 23.09 47.12 -14.09
CA GLU A 314 24.31 47.29 -13.32
C GLU A 314 24.08 48.36 -12.24
N LEU A 315 23.93 47.92 -11.00
CA LEU A 315 24.07 48.78 -9.83
C LEU A 315 25.57 48.84 -9.53
N GLU A 316 26.13 50.03 -9.74
CA GLU A 316 27.49 50.39 -9.37
C GLU A 316 27.75 50.00 -7.91
N THR A 317 28.72 49.11 -7.72
CA THR A 317 29.30 48.80 -6.41
C THR A 317 30.23 49.94 -6.05
N ASP A 318 29.74 50.90 -5.28
CA ASP A 318 30.59 51.81 -4.52
C ASP A 318 31.15 51.07 -3.30
N ASP A 319 32.47 51.23 -3.13
CA ASP A 319 33.28 50.74 -2.03
C ASP A 319 32.66 51.05 -0.66
N ILE A 320 32.37 50.00 0.12
CA ILE A 320 32.11 50.13 1.56
C ILE A 320 33.10 49.22 2.27
N GLU A 321 34.05 49.88 2.95
CA GLU A 321 35.05 49.31 3.83
C GLU A 321 34.39 48.56 4.98
N GLU A 322 34.92 47.37 5.30
CA GLU A 322 34.59 46.59 6.48
C GLU A 322 35.02 47.36 7.74
N GLU A 323 34.07 47.86 8.53
CA GLU A 323 34.27 48.09 9.96
C GLU A 323 33.37 47.12 10.75
N GLU A 324 34.05 46.26 11.52
CA GLU A 324 33.48 45.45 12.59
C GLU A 324 32.93 46.40 13.66
N ASP A 325 31.65 46.28 14.00
CA ASP A 325 31.17 46.73 15.32
C ASP A 325 30.10 45.75 15.85
N GLU A 326 30.46 45.17 16.99
CA GLU A 326 29.56 44.54 17.96
C GLU A 326 28.66 45.64 18.55
N GLU A 327 27.33 45.48 18.60
CA GLU A 327 26.53 45.82 19.79
C GLU A 327 25.02 45.50 19.66
N GLU A 328 24.50 45.06 20.81
CA GLU A 328 23.14 44.97 21.34
C GLU A 328 21.93 45.44 20.49
N PHE A 329 20.97 44.52 20.32
CA PHE A 329 19.60 44.86 19.95
C PHE A 329 18.78 45.26 21.19
N GLU A 330 18.44 46.55 21.30
CA GLU A 330 17.26 47.02 22.03
C GLU A 330 16.05 47.08 21.08
N GLU A 331 14.90 46.64 21.59
CA GLU A 331 13.60 46.61 20.93
C GLU A 331 13.03 48.04 20.76
N GLU A 332 12.60 48.40 19.55
CA GLU A 332 11.60 49.46 19.36
C GLU A 332 10.49 49.00 18.40
N GLU A 333 9.25 49.12 18.88
CA GLU A 333 8.00 48.99 18.15
C GLU A 333 7.81 50.18 17.20
N GLU A 334 7.45 49.94 15.95
CA GLU A 334 6.76 50.94 15.13
C GLU A 334 5.50 50.35 14.48
N GLU A 335 4.36 50.91 14.89
CA GLU A 335 3.10 50.93 14.15
C GLU A 335 3.32 51.61 12.79
N LEU A 336 2.72 51.10 11.71
CA LEU A 336 2.29 51.94 10.60
C LEU A 336 1.19 51.30 9.75
N GLU A 337 0.41 52.20 9.19
CA GLU A 337 -1.00 52.09 8.81
C GLU A 337 -1.23 51.52 7.40
N HIS A 338 -2.49 51.18 7.17
CA HIS A 338 -3.12 50.71 5.94
C HIS A 338 -2.78 51.52 4.67
N GLU A 339 -2.53 50.80 3.57
CA GLU A 339 -2.96 51.24 2.22
C GLU A 339 -3.63 50.07 1.47
N GLU A 340 -4.91 50.26 1.15
CA GLU A 340 -5.67 49.48 0.17
C GLU A 340 -5.16 49.81 -1.24
N MET A 341 -4.83 48.79 -2.05
CA MET A 341 -4.80 48.94 -3.49
C MET A 341 -5.64 47.86 -4.19
N THR A 342 -6.67 48.35 -4.86
CA THR A 342 -7.57 47.68 -5.79
C THR A 342 -6.85 47.24 -7.07
N THR A 343 -7.05 45.99 -7.50
CA THR A 343 -6.74 45.51 -8.85
C THR A 343 -8.00 45.15 -9.63
N PRO A 344 -8.07 45.45 -10.95
CA PRO A 344 -9.25 45.19 -11.76
C PRO A 344 -9.25 43.79 -12.37
N GLU A 345 -10.46 43.24 -12.49
CA GLU A 345 -10.83 42.01 -13.20
C GLU A 345 -10.37 42.03 -14.67
N LYS A 346 -9.91 40.87 -15.16
CA LYS A 346 -9.70 40.64 -16.58
C LYS A 346 -10.23 39.27 -16.99
N ASP A 347 -11.26 39.31 -17.82
CA ASP A 347 -11.96 38.20 -18.45
C ASP A 347 -11.01 37.25 -19.20
N PHE A 348 -11.19 35.94 -18.98
CA PHE A 348 -10.56 34.88 -19.75
C PHE A 348 -11.59 34.28 -20.71
N GLU A 349 -11.37 34.48 -22.01
CA GLU A 349 -12.15 33.89 -23.10
C GLU A 349 -11.79 32.41 -23.29
N LEU A 350 -12.83 31.57 -23.39
CA LEU A 350 -12.74 30.16 -23.80
C LEU A 350 -12.24 30.04 -25.24
N ILE A 351 -11.25 29.16 -25.46
CA ILE A 351 -10.90 28.67 -26.79
C ILE A 351 -11.35 27.20 -26.89
N GLU A 352 -12.30 26.95 -27.78
CA GLU A 352 -12.75 25.64 -28.24
C GLU A 352 -11.67 24.98 -29.12
N GLU A 353 -11.33 23.72 -28.85
CA GLU A 353 -10.57 22.88 -29.78
C GLU A 353 -11.50 21.99 -30.63
N PRO A 354 -11.23 21.81 -31.94
CA PRO A 354 -12.07 21.02 -32.82
C PRO A 354 -11.63 19.54 -32.90
N ALA A 355 -12.64 18.68 -33.01
CA ALA A 355 -12.52 17.26 -33.31
C ALA A 355 -11.85 17.00 -34.67
N ALA A 356 -10.87 16.10 -34.69
CA ALA A 356 -10.26 15.57 -35.91
C ALA A 356 -10.57 14.07 -36.07
N ASP A 357 -11.37 13.82 -37.10
CA ASP A 357 -11.73 12.57 -37.75
C ASP A 357 -10.52 12.02 -38.54
N MET A 358 -10.16 10.76 -38.33
CA MET A 358 -9.15 10.05 -39.15
C MET A 358 -9.54 8.57 -39.29
N SER A 359 -10.23 8.30 -40.39
CA SER A 359 -10.50 6.97 -40.93
C SER A 359 -9.26 6.36 -41.62
N GLY A 360 -8.99 5.08 -41.33
CA GLY A 360 -8.66 4.04 -42.32
C GLY A 360 -7.21 3.86 -42.73
N GLU A 361 -6.67 2.64 -42.57
CA GLU A 361 -6.12 1.88 -43.70
C GLU A 361 -5.97 0.38 -43.38
N LEU A 362 -6.39 -0.43 -44.35
CA LEU A 362 -6.31 -1.89 -44.40
C LEU A 362 -4.86 -2.36 -44.57
N ILE A 363 -4.50 -3.47 -43.91
CA ILE A 363 -3.38 -4.31 -44.35
C ILE A 363 -3.85 -5.76 -44.52
N GLU A 364 -3.36 -6.30 -45.63
CA GLU A 364 -3.63 -7.51 -46.39
C GLU A 364 -3.04 -8.76 -45.70
N GLU A 365 -3.86 -9.78 -45.42
CA GLU A 365 -3.37 -11.12 -45.08
C GLU A 365 -3.36 -12.04 -46.32
N GLN A 366 -2.21 -12.66 -46.60
CA GLN A 366 -2.12 -13.82 -47.48
C GLN A 366 -1.71 -15.09 -46.70
N PRO A 367 -2.15 -16.28 -47.15
CA PRO A 367 -2.06 -17.53 -46.39
C PRO A 367 -0.88 -18.41 -46.81
N LEU A 368 -0.42 -19.29 -45.91
CA LEU A 368 0.49 -20.41 -46.25
C LEU A 368 0.07 -21.71 -45.53
N THR A 369 -0.65 -22.53 -46.29
CA THR A 369 -0.51 -24.00 -46.51
C THR A 369 0.13 -24.92 -45.45
N VAL A 370 -0.72 -25.79 -44.89
CA VAL A 370 -0.75 -27.28 -44.92
C VAL A 370 0.55 -28.09 -45.12
N ALA A 371 0.82 -29.00 -44.16
CA ALA A 371 1.25 -30.40 -44.33
C ALA A 371 0.99 -31.17 -43.00
N GLU A 372 -0.08 -31.97 -42.89
CA GLU A 372 -0.13 -33.45 -43.01
C GLU A 372 0.82 -34.27 -42.07
N GLU A 373 0.29 -34.68 -40.91
CA GLU A 373 0.10 -36.06 -40.34
C GLU A 373 1.12 -37.22 -40.59
N PRO A 374 1.05 -38.41 -39.90
CA PRO A 374 0.14 -38.89 -38.82
C PRO A 374 0.82 -39.74 -37.69
N GLY A 375 0.02 -40.18 -36.71
CA GLY A 375 0.25 -41.36 -35.86
C GLY A 375 -0.41 -41.25 -34.48
N ALA A 376 -1.73 -41.42 -34.35
CA ALA A 376 -2.43 -42.69 -34.12
C ALA A 376 -2.05 -43.40 -32.81
N GLU A 377 -2.91 -43.31 -31.80
CA GLU A 377 -3.39 -44.45 -31.01
C GLU A 377 -4.67 -44.03 -30.24
N GLU A 378 -5.78 -44.61 -30.66
CA GLU A 378 -7.12 -44.46 -30.08
C GLU A 378 -7.26 -45.39 -28.87
N GLU A 379 -7.59 -44.86 -27.70
CA GLU A 379 -8.27 -45.63 -26.66
C GLU A 379 -9.67 -45.08 -26.44
N SER A 380 -10.64 -45.86 -26.94
CA SER A 380 -12.07 -45.70 -26.73
C SER A 380 -12.45 -46.00 -25.28
N PHE A 381 -13.07 -45.06 -24.58
CA PHE A 381 -13.86 -45.35 -23.39
C PHE A 381 -15.34 -45.10 -23.66
N SER A 382 -16.10 -46.19 -23.62
CA SER A 382 -17.57 -46.22 -23.71
C SER A 382 -18.18 -45.68 -22.42
N ILE A 383 -18.87 -44.54 -22.49
CA ILE A 383 -19.78 -44.11 -21.43
C ILE A 383 -21.18 -44.61 -21.75
N VAL A 384 -21.69 -45.44 -20.86
CA VAL A 384 -23.07 -45.92 -20.81
C VAL A 384 -23.94 -44.77 -20.33
N GLU A 385 -24.82 -44.26 -21.19
CA GLU A 385 -25.92 -43.38 -20.80
C GLU A 385 -27.03 -44.21 -20.16
N GLU A 386 -27.29 -44.00 -18.87
CA GLU A 386 -28.55 -44.37 -18.24
C GLU A 386 -29.54 -43.18 -18.33
N PRO A 387 -30.82 -43.42 -18.66
CA PRO A 387 -31.81 -42.37 -18.79
C PRO A 387 -32.34 -41.96 -17.42
N VAL A 388 -32.21 -40.68 -17.07
CA VAL A 388 -32.86 -40.09 -15.90
C VAL A 388 -34.32 -39.77 -16.25
N GLU A 389 -35.19 -40.42 -15.49
CA GLU A 389 -36.64 -40.35 -15.47
C GLU A 389 -37.10 -38.94 -15.06
N SER A 390 -37.81 -38.26 -15.96
CA SER A 390 -38.40 -36.93 -15.73
C SER A 390 -39.75 -37.06 -15.03
N GLU A 391 -39.85 -36.57 -13.79
CA GLU A 391 -41.14 -36.37 -13.11
C GLU A 391 -41.88 -35.12 -13.63
N PRO A 392 -43.21 -35.17 -13.80
CA PRO A 392 -44.00 -34.09 -14.37
C PRO A 392 -44.36 -33.03 -13.32
N GLN A 393 -44.19 -31.75 -13.68
CA GLN A 393 -44.74 -30.62 -12.94
C GLN A 393 -46.25 -30.49 -13.17
N PRO A 394 -47.03 -30.04 -12.16
CA PRO A 394 -48.48 -29.91 -12.29
C PRO A 394 -48.89 -28.67 -13.11
N GLU A 395 -49.80 -28.96 -14.02
CA GLU A 395 -50.63 -28.11 -14.87
C GLU A 395 -51.37 -27.04 -14.03
N VAL A 396 -51.06 -25.76 -14.26
CA VAL A 396 -51.80 -24.63 -13.69
C VAL A 396 -52.90 -24.24 -14.68
N GLU A 397 -54.14 -24.41 -14.22
CA GLU A 397 -55.39 -24.16 -14.92
C GLU A 397 -55.57 -22.65 -15.18
N GLU A 398 -55.47 -22.23 -16.45
CA GLU A 398 -55.80 -20.87 -16.89
C GLU A 398 -57.32 -20.65 -16.87
N GLN A 399 -57.78 -19.72 -16.02
CA GLN A 399 -59.14 -19.20 -16.09
C GLN A 399 -59.20 -17.98 -17.04
N PRO A 400 -60.26 -17.86 -17.86
CA PRO A 400 -60.41 -16.77 -18.82
C PRO A 400 -60.94 -15.52 -18.13
N VAL A 401 -60.21 -14.40 -18.25
CA VAL A 401 -60.69 -13.08 -17.85
C VAL A 401 -61.28 -12.37 -19.07
N GLU A 402 -62.58 -12.05 -18.99
CA GLU A 402 -63.33 -11.31 -20.01
C GLU A 402 -62.82 -9.87 -20.20
N PRO A 403 -62.95 -9.31 -21.42
CA PRO A 403 -62.48 -7.97 -21.74
C PRO A 403 -63.50 -6.89 -21.33
N GLN A 404 -63.08 -5.95 -20.47
CA GLN A 404 -63.83 -4.72 -20.23
C GLN A 404 -63.24 -3.55 -21.04
N MET A 405 -64.17 -2.86 -21.69
CA MET A 405 -64.03 -1.67 -22.53
C MET A 405 -63.59 -0.40 -21.76
N PRO A 406 -63.13 0.64 -22.47
CA PRO A 406 -62.29 1.71 -21.93
C PRO A 406 -63.09 2.79 -21.18
N ALA A 407 -62.55 3.22 -20.05
CA ALA A 407 -62.97 4.42 -19.34
C ALA A 407 -62.13 5.63 -19.79
N GLU A 408 -62.82 6.76 -19.89
CA GLU A 408 -62.45 8.02 -20.51
C GLU A 408 -61.19 8.68 -19.93
N GLU A 409 -60.39 9.29 -20.81
CA GLU A 409 -59.32 10.23 -20.49
C GLU A 409 -59.89 11.51 -19.86
N PRO A 410 -59.40 11.96 -18.69
CA PRO A 410 -59.51 13.34 -18.29
C PRO A 410 -58.28 14.13 -18.78
N MET A 411 -58.58 15.31 -19.32
CA MET A 411 -57.67 16.30 -19.88
C MET A 411 -56.55 16.71 -18.92
N LEU A 412 -55.35 16.88 -19.49
CA LEU A 412 -54.16 17.48 -18.89
C LEU A 412 -54.42 18.93 -18.42
N GLU A 413 -54.32 19.16 -17.10
CA GLU A 413 -54.00 20.48 -16.53
C GLU A 413 -52.47 20.60 -16.35
N GLN A 414 -51.93 21.75 -16.75
CA GLN A 414 -50.51 22.07 -16.65
C GLN A 414 -50.08 22.22 -15.18
N PRO A 415 -48.88 21.75 -14.79
CA PRO A 415 -48.37 21.96 -13.43
C PRO A 415 -47.95 23.43 -13.22
N PRO A 416 -48.25 24.04 -12.07
CA PRO A 416 -47.75 25.37 -11.72
C PRO A 416 -46.25 25.32 -11.37
N GLU A 417 -45.53 26.39 -11.72
CA GLU A 417 -44.13 26.63 -11.35
C GLU A 417 -43.90 26.50 -9.83
N PRO A 418 -42.83 25.84 -9.38
CA PRO A 418 -42.52 25.74 -7.96
C PRO A 418 -41.93 27.06 -7.44
N GLU A 419 -42.63 27.66 -6.47
CA GLU A 419 -42.04 28.67 -5.58
C GLU A 419 -40.97 28.05 -4.66
N PRO A 420 -39.95 28.82 -4.24
CA PRO A 420 -38.83 28.32 -3.44
C PRO A 420 -39.31 27.84 -2.06
N VAL A 421 -39.17 26.54 -1.83
CA VAL A 421 -39.45 25.90 -0.54
C VAL A 421 -38.37 26.34 0.45
N LYS A 422 -38.80 27.07 1.48
CA LYS A 422 -38.00 27.40 2.65
C LYS A 422 -37.56 26.10 3.33
N THR A 423 -36.26 25.82 3.29
CA THR A 423 -35.62 24.74 4.03
C THR A 423 -35.96 24.83 5.52
N SER A 424 -36.25 23.67 6.08
CA SER A 424 -36.69 23.49 7.47
C SER A 424 -35.53 23.79 8.43
N LYS A 425 -35.63 24.91 9.16
CA LYS A 425 -34.76 25.32 10.27
C LYS A 425 -34.51 24.25 11.35
N VAL A 426 -35.33 23.20 11.37
CA VAL A 426 -35.27 22.13 12.38
C VAL A 426 -34.04 21.22 12.20
N ALA A 427 -33.52 21.08 10.98
CA ALA A 427 -32.32 20.26 10.74
C ALA A 427 -31.05 20.99 11.18
N ASP A 428 -30.94 22.28 10.85
CA ASP A 428 -29.83 23.13 11.27
C ASP A 428 -29.82 23.33 12.80
N ASP A 429 -30.99 23.55 13.41
CA ASP A 429 -31.13 23.67 14.87
C ASP A 429 -30.74 22.37 15.61
N LEU A 430 -30.92 21.19 14.97
CA LEU A 430 -30.56 19.89 15.55
C LEU A 430 -29.06 19.59 15.40
N ALA A 431 -28.48 19.94 14.24
CA ALA A 431 -27.04 19.85 14.00
C ALA A 431 -26.25 20.77 14.94
N ASP A 432 -26.71 22.01 15.12
CA ASP A 432 -26.14 22.94 16.10
C ASP A 432 -26.28 22.45 17.54
N HIS A 433 -27.40 21.77 17.86
CA HIS A 433 -27.61 21.24 19.21
C HIS A 433 -26.67 20.05 19.52
N LEU A 434 -26.41 19.18 18.54
CA LEU A 434 -25.49 18.05 18.66
C LEU A 434 -24.02 18.49 18.67
N ALA A 435 -23.65 19.44 17.81
CA ALA A 435 -22.31 20.05 17.79
C ALA A 435 -21.98 20.72 19.13
N ARG A 436 -22.96 21.39 19.77
CA ARG A 436 -22.83 21.96 21.13
C ARG A 436 -22.76 20.90 22.23
N GLN A 437 -23.28 19.70 22.00
CA GLN A 437 -23.28 18.62 22.99
C GLN A 437 -21.97 17.82 22.98
N ILE A 438 -21.27 17.79 21.83
CA ILE A 438 -19.99 17.11 21.63
C ILE A 438 -18.81 18.04 21.96
N SER A 439 -18.87 19.30 21.51
CA SER A 439 -17.91 20.34 21.89
C SER A 439 -18.12 20.66 23.36
N GLY A 440 -17.18 20.31 24.24
CA GLY A 440 -17.30 20.65 25.66
C GLY A 440 -17.53 22.15 25.82
N GLU A 441 -18.50 22.56 26.63
CA GLU A 441 -18.93 23.97 26.85
C GLU A 441 -17.83 24.90 27.47
N GLY A 442 -16.55 24.54 27.38
CA GLY A 442 -15.43 25.34 27.82
C GLY A 442 -14.77 26.11 26.68
N PRO A 443 -14.12 27.25 26.95
CA PRO A 443 -13.23 27.88 25.98
C PRO A 443 -12.14 26.89 25.54
N LEU A 444 -11.88 26.80 24.23
CA LEU A 444 -10.84 25.95 23.67
C LEU A 444 -9.49 26.31 24.30
N GLN A 445 -8.71 25.28 24.67
CA GLN A 445 -7.40 25.48 25.26
C GLN A 445 -6.44 26.10 24.23
N ASP A 446 -5.56 27.00 24.67
CA ASP A 446 -4.56 27.62 23.81
C ASP A 446 -3.47 26.62 23.39
N LEU A 447 -3.25 26.48 22.08
CA LEU A 447 -2.24 25.59 21.49
C LEU A 447 -0.80 25.90 21.93
N HIS A 448 -0.46 27.17 22.20
CA HIS A 448 0.85 27.53 22.76
C HIS A 448 1.07 26.86 24.12
N THR A 449 -0.01 26.62 24.86
CA THR A 449 0.06 25.95 26.15
C THR A 449 0.09 24.42 26.04
N MET A 450 -0.50 23.86 24.98
CA MET A 450 -0.57 22.41 24.71
C MET A 450 0.73 21.88 24.10
N ILE A 451 1.34 22.63 23.18
CA ILE A 451 2.55 22.23 22.47
C ILE A 451 3.78 22.82 23.17
N LYS A 452 4.39 22.08 24.11
CA LYS A 452 5.52 22.55 24.91
C LYS A 452 6.79 21.72 24.74
N GLY A 453 7.90 22.29 25.24
CA GLY A 453 9.15 21.57 25.45
C GLY A 453 9.77 20.98 24.18
N ARG A 454 10.07 19.68 24.22
CA ARG A 454 10.77 18.97 23.14
C ARG A 454 9.89 18.84 21.89
N THR A 455 8.58 18.62 22.06
CA THR A 455 7.62 18.49 20.95
C THR A 455 7.52 19.78 20.14
N ARG A 456 7.40 20.94 20.81
CA ARG A 456 7.45 22.26 20.15
C ARG A 456 8.73 22.44 19.33
N LYS A 457 9.90 22.16 19.93
CA LYS A 457 11.19 22.27 19.24
C LYS A 457 11.30 21.34 18.03
N LYS A 458 10.76 20.12 18.11
CA LYS A 458 10.72 19.17 16.99
C LYS A 458 9.84 19.70 15.86
N ILE A 459 8.62 20.16 16.17
CA ILE A 459 7.67 20.72 15.18
C ILE A 459 8.27 21.94 14.48
N ILE A 460 8.81 22.91 15.23
CA ILE A 460 9.44 24.10 14.65
C ILE A 460 10.63 23.70 13.75
N LYS A 461 11.48 22.77 14.21
CA LYS A 461 12.65 22.33 13.45
C LYS A 461 12.29 21.55 12.19
N LYS A 462 11.28 20.68 12.26
CA LYS A 462 10.94 19.69 11.22
C LYS A 462 9.90 20.19 10.24
N LEU A 463 8.84 20.83 10.72
CA LEU A 463 7.74 21.32 9.88
C LEU A 463 8.01 22.75 9.39
N PHE A 464 8.52 23.63 10.28
CA PHE A 464 8.71 25.06 9.97
C PHE A 464 10.16 25.44 9.68
N ARG A 465 11.05 24.48 9.41
CA ARG A 465 12.47 24.72 9.05
C ARG A 465 13.23 25.65 10.00
N LYS A 466 12.90 25.62 11.30
CA LYS A 466 13.41 26.49 12.37
C LYS A 466 12.91 27.95 12.35
N ASP A 467 11.93 28.26 11.52
CA ASP A 467 11.26 29.56 11.54
C ASP A 467 10.21 29.60 12.67
N GLU A 468 10.61 30.18 13.79
CA GLU A 468 9.74 30.31 14.97
C GLU A 468 8.64 31.37 14.76
N LYS A 469 8.87 32.37 13.91
CA LYS A 469 7.89 33.42 13.63
C LYS A 469 6.71 32.85 12.85
N THR A 470 7.00 32.16 11.75
CA THR A 470 5.96 31.50 10.91
C THR A 470 5.18 30.46 11.72
N TYR A 471 5.85 29.70 12.60
CA TYR A 471 5.16 28.79 13.52
C TYR A 471 4.18 29.52 14.46
N ASN A 472 4.61 30.61 15.10
CA ASN A 472 3.76 31.33 16.04
C ASN A 472 2.54 31.95 15.34
N GLU A 473 2.73 32.57 14.16
CA GLU A 473 1.63 33.11 13.35
C GLU A 473 0.63 32.03 12.95
N PHE A 474 1.12 30.84 12.58
CA PHE A 474 0.28 29.69 12.24
C PHE A 474 -0.54 29.19 13.44
N ILE A 475 0.08 29.10 14.62
CA ILE A 475 -0.61 28.72 15.87
C ILE A 475 -1.67 29.76 16.26
N ASP A 476 -1.37 31.05 16.10
CA ASP A 476 -2.32 32.12 16.43
C ASP A 476 -3.55 32.08 15.52
N ARG A 477 -3.36 31.82 14.22
CA ARG A 477 -4.48 31.59 13.29
C ARG A 477 -5.31 30.37 13.67
N LEU A 478 -4.67 29.25 13.98
CA LEU A 478 -5.37 28.05 14.47
C LEU A 478 -6.11 28.29 15.78
N ASN A 479 -5.55 29.12 16.66
CA ASN A 479 -6.18 29.46 17.93
C ASN A 479 -7.48 30.27 17.74
N ALA A 480 -7.56 31.09 16.68
CA ALA A 480 -8.74 31.87 16.34
C ALA A 480 -9.88 31.04 15.73
N MET A 481 -9.59 29.85 15.20
CA MET A 481 -10.59 28.97 14.59
C MET A 481 -11.47 28.29 15.63
N SER A 482 -12.78 28.27 15.34
CA SER A 482 -13.81 27.81 16.29
C SER A 482 -14.26 26.35 16.05
N SER A 483 -13.89 25.77 14.92
CA SER A 483 -14.28 24.41 14.54
C SER A 483 -13.09 23.58 14.04
N TRP A 484 -13.15 22.27 14.28
CA TRP A 484 -12.14 21.34 13.77
C TRP A 484 -12.11 21.31 12.24
N LYS A 485 -13.26 21.43 11.57
CA LYS A 485 -13.34 21.42 10.10
C LYS A 485 -12.50 22.56 9.50
N GLU A 486 -12.66 23.76 10.05
CA GLU A 486 -11.87 24.94 9.63
C GLU A 486 -10.38 24.75 9.93
N ALA A 487 -10.05 24.25 11.12
CA ALA A 487 -8.67 23.98 11.52
C ALA A 487 -7.99 22.91 10.65
N SER A 488 -8.68 21.82 10.32
CA SER A 488 -8.14 20.73 9.49
C SER A 488 -7.82 21.21 8.09
N HIS A 489 -8.75 21.91 7.42
CA HIS A 489 -8.50 22.48 6.10
C HIS A 489 -7.32 23.45 6.10
N PHE A 490 -7.25 24.32 7.12
CA PHE A 490 -6.14 25.26 7.23
C PHE A 490 -4.78 24.57 7.44
N ILE A 491 -4.76 23.45 8.18
CA ILE A 491 -3.55 22.63 8.34
C ILE A 491 -3.14 22.03 7.00
N ASP A 492 -4.08 21.41 6.27
CA ASP A 492 -3.80 20.76 4.99
C ASP A 492 -3.31 21.76 3.94
N ASP A 493 -3.97 22.91 3.82
CA ASP A 493 -3.57 23.98 2.89
C ASP A 493 -2.17 24.51 3.22
N THR A 494 -1.91 24.77 4.51
CA THR A 494 -0.59 25.27 4.93
C THR A 494 0.50 24.20 4.74
N PHE A 495 0.19 22.94 5.00
CA PHE A 495 1.12 21.84 4.77
C PHE A 495 1.42 21.70 3.28
N TYR A 496 0.43 21.86 2.42
CA TYR A 496 0.61 21.88 0.98
C TYR A 496 1.50 23.06 0.54
N GLU A 497 1.20 24.28 0.98
CA GLU A 497 1.96 25.49 0.63
C GLU A 497 3.44 25.42 1.08
N LEU A 498 3.67 24.91 2.29
CA LEU A 498 5.02 24.77 2.85
C LEU A 498 5.75 23.51 2.39
N ASN A 499 5.13 22.68 1.55
CA ASN A 499 5.61 21.36 1.12
C ASN A 499 5.96 20.45 2.32
N ILE A 500 5.10 20.44 3.33
CA ILE A 500 5.16 19.56 4.50
C ILE A 500 4.40 18.27 4.17
N ASN A 501 5.02 17.11 4.43
CA ASN A 501 4.35 15.82 4.27
C ASN A 501 3.34 15.61 5.44
N PRO A 502 2.02 15.53 5.16
CA PRO A 502 1.00 15.31 6.20
C PRO A 502 1.15 13.97 6.93
N TYR A 503 1.81 12.99 6.31
CA TYR A 503 2.06 11.66 6.88
C TYR A 503 3.38 11.57 7.66
N SER A 504 4.16 12.66 7.74
CA SER A 504 5.36 12.66 8.58
C SER A 504 4.99 12.52 10.05
N LYS A 505 5.83 11.85 10.85
CA LYS A 505 5.57 11.61 12.28
C LYS A 505 5.27 12.90 13.03
N GLU A 506 6.00 13.98 12.76
CA GLU A 506 5.77 15.29 13.36
C GLU A 506 4.47 15.96 12.89
N ALA A 507 4.09 15.81 11.62
CA ALA A 507 2.83 16.34 11.09
C ALA A 507 1.62 15.63 11.71
N ILE A 508 1.64 14.31 11.75
CA ILE A 508 0.61 13.49 12.41
C ILE A 508 0.51 13.89 13.89
N THR A 509 1.65 13.94 14.59
CA THR A 509 1.70 14.35 16.01
C THR A 509 1.09 15.74 16.21
N PHE A 510 1.38 16.68 15.31
CA PHE A 510 0.84 18.03 15.37
C PHE A 510 -0.68 18.03 15.15
N SER A 511 -1.16 17.39 14.08
CA SER A 511 -2.59 17.29 13.76
C SER A 511 -3.37 16.60 14.87
N ASP A 512 -2.82 15.57 15.50
CA ASP A 512 -3.40 14.90 16.67
C ASP A 512 -3.56 15.85 17.86
N ILE A 513 -2.54 16.67 18.17
CA ILE A 513 -2.62 17.65 19.26
C ILE A 513 -3.73 18.68 18.98
N VAL A 514 -3.83 19.15 17.73
CA VAL A 514 -4.90 20.09 17.35
C VAL A 514 -6.26 19.40 17.39
N TYR A 515 -6.40 18.15 16.94
CA TYR A 515 -7.63 17.38 17.04
C TYR A 515 -8.09 17.24 18.50
N MET A 516 -7.18 16.88 19.40
CA MET A 516 -7.45 16.73 20.83
C MET A 516 -7.90 18.02 21.51
N ARG A 517 -7.55 19.19 20.97
CA ARG A 517 -8.07 20.49 21.44
C ARG A 517 -9.58 20.60 21.24
N PHE A 518 -10.10 20.11 20.13
CA PHE A 518 -11.53 20.14 19.81
C PHE A 518 -12.30 18.97 20.43
N PHE A 519 -11.65 17.80 20.58
CA PHE A 519 -12.27 16.59 21.10
C PHE A 519 -11.53 15.99 22.32
N PRO A 520 -11.46 16.71 23.46
CA PRO A 520 -10.68 16.27 24.63
C PRO A 520 -11.19 14.99 25.30
N LYS A 521 -12.40 14.54 24.97
CA LYS A 521 -12.99 13.28 25.48
C LYS A 521 -12.57 12.06 24.67
N ASP A 522 -11.99 12.25 23.50
CA ASP A 522 -11.59 11.20 22.57
C ASP A 522 -10.21 10.64 22.97
N LYS A 523 -10.19 9.91 24.09
CA LYS A 523 -8.94 9.46 24.76
C LYS A 523 -8.12 8.43 23.96
N TYR A 524 -8.58 7.99 22.80
CA TYR A 524 -7.93 6.91 22.04
C TYR A 524 -6.63 7.34 21.34
N ILE A 525 -6.47 8.63 21.02
CA ILE A 525 -5.29 9.13 20.28
C ILE A 525 -4.16 9.59 21.23
N GLY A 526 -4.49 10.02 22.45
CA GLY A 526 -3.52 10.62 23.38
C GLY A 526 -2.60 9.66 24.15
N GLN A 527 -2.86 8.34 24.18
CA GLN A 527 -2.05 7.41 24.99
C GLN A 527 -0.61 7.25 24.47
N ASN A 528 -0.38 7.47 23.17
CA ASN A 528 0.97 7.43 22.59
C ASN A 528 1.83 8.68 22.88
N LEU A 529 1.24 9.75 23.43
CA LEU A 529 1.95 10.99 23.76
C LEU A 529 2.47 11.03 25.21
N GLU A 530 1.87 10.24 26.12
CA GLU A 530 2.29 10.23 27.54
C GLU A 530 3.50 9.32 27.84
N GLU A 531 3.84 8.39 26.94
CA GLU A 531 5.00 7.49 27.12
C GLU A 531 6.36 8.15 26.88
N ASP A 532 6.39 9.41 26.41
CA ASP A 532 7.63 10.19 26.21
C ASP A 532 8.04 11.00 27.46
N LYS A 533 7.50 10.67 28.66
CA LYS A 533 8.07 11.12 29.94
C LYS A 533 9.33 10.30 30.28
N PHE A 534 10.42 10.65 29.62
CA PHE A 534 11.77 10.31 30.06
C PHE A 534 12.38 11.51 30.80
N ASP A 535 12.81 11.28 32.05
CA ASP A 535 13.68 12.18 32.83
C ASP A 535 14.97 12.54 32.08
#